data_AF-A0A4Q3JWF6-F1
#
_entry.id   AF-A0A4Q3JWF6-F1
#
_cell.length_a   1.000
_cell.length_b   1.000
_cell.length_c   1.000
_cell.angle_alpha   90.00
_cell.angle_beta   90.00
_cell.angle_gamma   90.00
#
_symmetry.space_group_name_H-M   'P 1'
#
loop_
_entity.id
_entity.type
_entity.pdbx_description
1 polymer ?
#
loop_
_entity_poly.entity_id
_entity_poly.type
_entity_poly.pdbx_seq_one_letter_code
_entity_poly.pdbx_strand_id
1 'polypeptide(L)'
;MRKTFSLLVAAPLLAATLFASSAARADGAVVRRLPDADHSSLTADVAKARQAAPADFQAVDRVASRLADLDASRRGRLIPVTPLLKAIGPRALLPMLERAALTSNPRGSLSDVAWRSWRIGLIESIGLLHDTRALPLFSTVLAGSDTDHDLLKVTSESIGRVGDEAAITRLVALARQAGPRQIPLLAGLGESHRTVAAQALADAAHGQLGGGALASLGDEGRGGRVVDHQQGGGGRAADVGRAGDEQVDQGAGGERAHGAFLVAVSVDELPGPGRADVTEGLGDEASALVVEGAELAVGRVGQGLGGDRAVALAEARQERELAGAGLAGEG
;
A
#
# COMPACT_ATOMS: atom_id res chain seq x y z
N MET A 1 17.16 91.88 -8.37
CA MET A 1 16.82 91.22 -9.65
C MET A 1 16.76 89.72 -9.43
N ARG A 2 15.61 89.10 -9.72
CA ARG A 2 15.32 87.67 -9.52
C ARG A 2 16.09 86.83 -10.55
N LYS A 3 16.70 85.72 -10.13
CA LYS A 3 17.09 84.63 -11.03
C LYS A 3 16.48 83.31 -10.53
N THR A 4 15.58 82.81 -11.37
CA THR A 4 14.90 81.51 -11.34
C THR A 4 15.88 80.37 -11.61
N PHE A 5 15.87 79.32 -10.80
CA PHE A 5 16.53 78.06 -11.08
C PHE A 5 15.46 76.99 -11.36
N SER A 6 15.36 76.57 -12.62
CA SER A 6 14.60 75.39 -13.04
C SER A 6 15.40 74.14 -12.71
N LEU A 7 14.83 73.25 -11.89
CA LEU A 7 15.37 71.91 -11.66
C LEU A 7 14.61 70.92 -12.55
N LEU A 8 15.34 70.29 -13.45
CA LEU A 8 14.87 69.31 -14.42
C LEU A 8 14.72 67.95 -13.74
N VAL A 9 13.50 67.43 -13.67
CA VAL A 9 13.19 66.09 -13.14
C VAL A 9 13.40 65.06 -14.25
N ALA A 10 14.45 64.27 -14.16
CA ALA A 10 14.67 63.10 -15.02
C ALA A 10 14.09 61.86 -14.31
N ALA A 11 12.91 61.42 -14.74
CA ALA A 11 12.30 60.16 -14.34
C ALA A 11 12.87 59.02 -15.20
N PRO A 12 13.57 58.03 -14.64
CA PRO A 12 13.93 56.84 -15.40
C PRO A 12 12.70 55.93 -15.51
N LEU A 13 12.27 55.72 -16.75
CA LEU A 13 11.31 54.69 -17.15
C LEU A 13 11.93 53.31 -16.86
N LEU A 14 11.62 52.74 -15.69
CA LEU A 14 11.96 51.37 -15.33
C LEU A 14 10.95 50.45 -16.02
N ALA A 15 11.19 50.17 -17.30
CA ALA A 15 10.51 49.12 -18.06
C ALA A 15 10.95 47.77 -17.48
N ALA A 16 10.25 47.32 -16.44
CA ALA A 16 10.36 45.96 -15.92
C ALA A 16 9.81 45.01 -17.00
N THR A 17 10.70 44.55 -17.88
CA THR A 17 10.43 43.46 -18.79
C THR A 17 10.15 42.20 -17.98
N LEU A 18 8.87 41.93 -17.72
CA LEU A 18 8.37 40.63 -17.29
C LEU A 18 8.54 39.65 -18.45
N PHE A 19 9.79 39.26 -18.73
CA PHE A 19 10.04 38.01 -19.42
C PHE A 19 9.63 36.90 -18.45
N ALA A 20 8.37 36.48 -18.55
CA ALA A 20 7.93 35.19 -18.06
C ALA A 20 8.65 34.12 -18.89
N SER A 21 9.94 33.92 -18.61
CA SER A 21 10.68 32.78 -19.12
C SER A 21 9.93 31.55 -18.65
N SER A 22 9.35 30.81 -19.60
CA SER A 22 8.87 29.46 -19.37
C SER A 22 10.11 28.61 -19.08
N ALA A 23 10.63 28.70 -17.86
CA ALA A 23 11.66 27.79 -17.39
C ALA A 23 11.10 26.39 -17.59
N ALA A 24 11.81 25.58 -18.40
CA ALA A 24 11.46 24.19 -18.61
C ALA A 24 11.32 23.55 -17.22
N ARG A 25 10.09 23.13 -16.90
CA ARG A 25 9.82 22.51 -15.61
C ARG A 25 10.64 21.24 -15.55
N ALA A 26 11.40 21.10 -14.47
CA ALA A 26 12.27 19.98 -14.25
C ALA A 26 11.42 18.74 -13.91
N ASP A 27 11.64 17.64 -14.61
CA ASP A 27 10.92 16.39 -14.39
C ASP A 27 11.37 15.74 -13.08
N GLY A 28 10.46 15.38 -12.17
CA GLY A 28 10.80 14.66 -10.95
C GLY A 28 11.26 13.22 -11.21
N ALA A 29 11.93 12.60 -10.22
CA ALA A 29 12.36 11.20 -10.35
C ALA A 29 11.18 10.22 -10.50
N VAL A 30 10.03 10.51 -9.90
CA VAL A 30 8.86 9.64 -9.91
C VAL A 30 7.85 10.08 -10.96
N VAL A 31 7.52 11.38 -10.98
CA VAL A 31 6.53 11.96 -11.88
C VAL A 31 7.16 13.02 -12.76
N ARG A 32 6.76 13.02 -14.04
CA ARG A 32 7.24 14.02 -15.01
C ARG A 32 6.71 15.42 -14.70
N ARG A 33 5.41 15.51 -14.38
CA ARG A 33 4.75 16.79 -14.12
C ARG A 33 3.58 16.62 -13.18
N LEU A 34 3.57 17.43 -12.12
CA LEU A 34 2.40 17.62 -11.27
C LEU A 34 1.41 18.63 -11.90
N PRO A 35 0.12 18.60 -11.51
CA PRO A 35 -0.80 19.69 -11.79
C PRO A 35 -0.22 21.05 -11.38
N ASP A 36 -0.48 22.10 -12.16
CA ASP A 36 0.22 23.39 -11.99
C ASP A 36 -0.01 24.03 -10.61
N ALA A 37 -1.19 23.85 -10.02
CA ALA A 37 -1.50 24.31 -8.67
C ALA A 37 -0.65 23.56 -7.62
N ASP A 38 -0.62 22.22 -7.69
CA ASP A 38 0.14 21.37 -6.77
C ASP A 38 1.64 21.61 -6.91
N HIS A 39 2.14 21.76 -8.15
CA HIS A 39 3.54 22.09 -8.41
C HIS A 39 3.92 23.43 -7.77
N SER A 40 3.09 24.45 -7.92
CA SER A 40 3.36 25.79 -7.38
C SER A 40 3.35 25.78 -5.85
N SER A 41 2.38 25.11 -5.24
CA SER A 41 2.30 24.94 -3.79
C SER A 41 3.53 24.18 -3.26
N LEU A 42 3.84 23.02 -3.84
CA LEU A 42 4.98 22.21 -3.41
C LEU A 42 6.31 22.97 -3.57
N THR A 43 6.48 23.75 -4.64
CA THR A 43 7.68 24.58 -4.85
C THR A 43 7.83 25.62 -3.73
N ALA A 44 6.75 26.30 -3.35
CA ALA A 44 6.78 27.28 -2.26
C ALA A 44 7.11 26.62 -0.91
N ASP A 45 6.51 25.47 -0.61
CA ASP A 45 6.76 24.71 0.61
C ASP A 45 8.20 24.21 0.70
N VAL A 46 8.73 23.66 -0.40
CA VAL A 46 10.12 23.22 -0.50
C VAL A 46 11.07 24.38 -0.32
N ALA A 47 10.82 25.53 -0.95
CA ALA A 47 11.67 26.71 -0.80
C ALA A 47 11.74 27.19 0.66
N LYS A 48 10.59 27.24 1.35
CA LYS A 48 10.52 27.58 2.78
C LYS A 48 11.26 26.56 3.64
N ALA A 49 11.05 25.27 3.41
CA ALA A 49 11.70 24.21 4.17
C ALA A 49 13.21 24.16 3.96
N ARG A 50 13.69 24.44 2.74
CA ARG A 50 15.12 24.48 2.42
C ARG A 50 15.83 25.62 3.15
N GLN A 51 15.16 26.74 3.36
CA GLN A 51 15.68 27.84 4.21
C GLN A 51 15.72 27.44 5.70
N ALA A 52 14.68 26.75 6.18
CA ALA A 52 14.57 26.38 7.60
C ALA A 52 15.49 25.21 8.01
N ALA A 53 15.70 24.23 7.12
CA ALA A 53 16.33 22.95 7.45
C ALA A 53 17.17 22.40 6.27
N PRO A 54 18.23 23.08 5.82
CA PRO A 54 19.04 22.65 4.68
C PRO A 54 19.71 21.27 4.89
N ALA A 55 19.99 20.88 6.14
CA ALA A 55 20.61 19.60 6.48
C ALA A 55 19.76 18.37 6.07
N ASP A 56 18.42 18.48 6.10
CA ASP A 56 17.52 17.38 5.75
C ASP A 56 17.54 17.11 4.24
N PHE A 57 17.62 18.18 3.44
CA PHE A 57 17.81 18.10 1.99
C PHE A 57 19.15 17.46 1.64
N GLN A 58 20.23 17.90 2.29
CA GLN A 58 21.54 17.29 2.12
C GLN A 58 21.56 15.81 2.53
N ALA A 59 20.75 15.39 3.51
CA ALA A 59 20.67 13.99 3.91
C ALA A 59 20.05 13.11 2.82
N VAL A 60 18.95 13.56 2.19
CA VAL A 60 18.35 12.86 1.04
C VAL A 60 19.33 12.82 -0.14
N ASP A 61 20.05 13.91 -0.38
CA ASP A 61 21.06 14.00 -1.44
C ASP A 61 22.20 13.02 -1.25
N ARG A 62 22.67 12.82 -0.01
CA ARG A 62 23.68 11.80 0.33
C ARG A 62 23.18 10.38 0.08
N VAL A 63 21.89 10.10 0.26
CA VAL A 63 21.34 8.78 -0.10
C VAL A 63 21.36 8.61 -1.62
N ALA A 64 20.91 9.63 -2.36
CA ALA A 64 20.90 9.60 -3.82
C ALA A 64 22.30 9.44 -4.43
N SER A 65 23.32 10.11 -3.88
CA SER A 65 24.70 10.03 -4.39
C SER A 65 25.34 8.65 -4.19
N ARG A 66 24.85 7.87 -3.22
CA ARG A 66 25.37 6.52 -2.92
C ARG A 66 24.71 5.41 -3.73
N LEU A 67 23.71 5.73 -4.57
CA LEU A 67 22.94 4.72 -5.29
C LEU A 67 23.81 3.84 -6.19
N ALA A 68 24.84 4.39 -6.84
CA ALA A 68 25.73 3.60 -7.70
C ALA A 68 26.55 2.58 -6.90
N ASP A 69 27.12 2.98 -5.77
CA ASP A 69 27.89 2.09 -4.89
C ASP A 69 27.00 1.02 -4.25
N LEU A 70 25.79 1.40 -3.86
CA LEU A 70 24.78 0.47 -3.34
C LEU A 70 24.32 -0.51 -4.42
N ASP A 71 24.20 -0.07 -5.67
CA ASP A 71 23.86 -0.91 -6.81
C ASP A 71 24.94 -1.96 -7.06
N ALA A 72 26.21 -1.55 -7.05
CA ALA A 72 27.36 -2.44 -7.25
C ALA A 72 27.51 -3.49 -6.14
N SER A 73 27.08 -3.17 -4.93
CA SER A 73 27.24 -4.03 -3.74
C SER A 73 25.99 -4.85 -3.40
N ARG A 74 24.88 -4.69 -4.14
CA ARG A 74 23.59 -5.28 -3.80
C ARG A 74 23.58 -6.82 -3.89
N ARG A 75 22.90 -7.46 -2.94
CA ARG A 75 22.57 -8.90 -2.94
C ARG A 75 21.06 -9.06 -3.02
N GLY A 76 20.46 -8.70 -4.15
CA GLY A 76 19.02 -8.78 -4.30
C GLY A 76 18.48 -8.09 -5.55
N ARG A 77 17.17 -8.20 -5.74
CA ARG A 77 16.46 -7.62 -6.89
C ARG A 77 16.48 -6.09 -6.88
N LEU A 78 16.36 -5.48 -5.70
CA LEU A 78 16.32 -4.03 -5.49
C LEU A 78 17.36 -3.60 -4.46
N ILE A 79 17.76 -2.33 -4.54
CA ILE A 79 18.57 -1.66 -3.51
C ILE A 79 17.66 -1.32 -2.33
N PRO A 80 18.05 -1.59 -1.07
CA PRO A 80 17.26 -1.22 0.11
C PRO A 80 17.36 0.29 0.39
N VAL A 81 16.71 1.11 -0.43
CA VAL A 81 16.68 2.58 -0.32
C VAL A 81 15.79 3.03 0.84
N THR A 82 14.66 2.37 1.05
CA THR A 82 13.65 2.75 2.05
C THR A 82 14.21 2.86 3.48
N PRO A 83 14.99 1.90 4.01
CA PRO A 83 15.59 2.05 5.34
C PRO A 83 16.51 3.27 5.47
N LEU A 84 17.25 3.62 4.40
CA LEU A 84 18.17 4.76 4.41
C LEU A 84 17.41 6.09 4.46
N LEU A 85 16.33 6.21 3.69
CA LEU A 85 15.47 7.39 3.72
C LEU A 85 14.68 7.50 5.03
N LYS A 86 14.14 6.39 5.52
CA LYS A 86 13.43 6.31 6.81
C LYS A 86 14.32 6.77 7.97
N ALA A 87 15.61 6.44 7.95
CA ALA A 87 16.57 6.85 8.98
C ALA A 87 16.78 8.38 9.09
N ILE A 88 16.43 9.16 8.06
CA ILE A 88 16.47 10.62 8.11
C ILE A 88 15.32 11.17 8.98
N GLY A 89 14.21 10.43 9.05
CA GLY A 89 13.06 10.74 9.89
C GLY A 89 11.99 11.61 9.21
N PRO A 90 10.92 11.97 9.94
CA PRO A 90 9.72 12.57 9.37
C PRO A 90 9.93 13.94 8.70
N ARG A 91 10.96 14.67 9.12
CA ARG A 91 11.32 15.96 8.52
C ARG A 91 11.79 15.85 7.07
N ALA A 92 12.14 14.65 6.62
CA ALA A 92 12.56 14.39 5.25
C ALA A 92 11.42 14.41 4.22
N LEU A 93 10.15 14.61 4.62
CA LEU A 93 9.02 14.61 3.69
C LEU A 93 9.23 15.56 2.50
N LEU A 94 9.45 16.85 2.76
CA LEU A 94 9.61 17.85 1.70
C LEU A 94 10.88 17.63 0.85
N PRO A 95 12.05 17.30 1.42
CA PRO A 95 13.20 16.81 0.65
C PRO A 95 12.88 15.63 -0.29
N MET A 96 12.15 14.63 0.18
CA MET A 96 11.78 13.47 -0.64
C MET A 96 10.77 13.84 -1.73
N LEU A 97 9.78 14.70 -1.44
CA LEU A 97 8.82 15.20 -2.43
C LEU A 97 9.49 16.07 -3.49
N GLU A 98 10.47 16.90 -3.12
CA GLU A 98 11.28 17.67 -4.07
C GLU A 98 11.99 16.73 -5.05
N ARG A 99 12.64 15.67 -4.55
CA ARG A 99 13.31 14.68 -5.40
C ARG A 99 12.34 13.87 -6.26
N ALA A 100 11.16 13.55 -5.74
CA ALA A 100 10.17 12.77 -6.46
C ALA A 100 9.47 13.55 -7.58
N ALA A 101 9.27 14.87 -7.40
CA ALA A 101 8.33 15.64 -8.23
C ALA A 101 8.87 16.93 -8.86
N LEU A 102 9.89 17.58 -8.27
CA LEU A 102 10.33 18.91 -8.69
C LEU A 102 11.75 18.96 -9.26
N THR A 103 12.63 18.08 -8.80
CA THR A 103 14.03 18.07 -9.27
C THR A 103 14.21 17.07 -10.40
N SER A 104 14.65 17.58 -11.54
CA SER A 104 15.29 16.80 -12.60
C SER A 104 16.59 16.27 -12.07
N ASN A 105 16.53 15.17 -11.35
CA ASN A 105 17.69 14.29 -11.29
C ASN A 105 17.60 13.45 -12.55
N PRO A 106 18.28 13.81 -13.66
CA PRO A 106 18.34 12.90 -14.78
C PRO A 106 18.90 11.61 -14.22
N ARG A 107 18.23 10.50 -14.48
CA ARG A 107 18.67 9.15 -14.15
C ARG A 107 20.20 8.97 -14.26
N GLY A 108 20.84 9.72 -15.16
CA GLY A 108 22.28 9.87 -15.20
C GLY A 108 22.90 8.56 -15.64
N SER A 109 23.95 8.12 -14.94
CA SER A 109 24.59 6.83 -15.16
C SER A 109 23.98 5.69 -14.34
N LEU A 110 22.86 5.91 -13.64
CA LEU A 110 22.23 4.85 -12.83
C LEU A 110 21.68 3.74 -13.72
N SER A 111 21.93 2.49 -13.30
CA SER A 111 21.32 1.30 -13.89
C SER A 111 19.79 1.35 -13.77
N ASP A 112 19.07 0.58 -14.60
CA ASP A 112 17.60 0.47 -14.51
C ASP A 112 17.16 0.05 -13.10
N VAL A 113 17.92 -0.87 -12.49
CA VAL A 113 17.63 -1.39 -11.15
C VAL A 113 17.84 -0.31 -10.09
N ALA A 114 18.95 0.43 -10.14
CA ALA A 114 19.19 1.54 -9.21
C ALA A 114 18.13 2.63 -9.33
N TRP A 115 17.77 3.00 -10.56
CA TRP A 115 16.76 4.01 -10.81
C TRP A 115 15.36 3.58 -10.35
N ARG A 116 14.96 2.33 -10.65
CA ARG A 116 13.70 1.75 -10.15
C ARG A 116 13.69 1.71 -8.62
N SER A 117 14.77 1.23 -8.00
CA SER A 117 14.89 1.13 -6.54
C SER A 117 14.77 2.51 -5.87
N TRP A 118 15.37 3.54 -6.47
CA TRP A 118 15.25 4.91 -5.98
C TRP A 118 13.80 5.42 -6.01
N ARG A 119 13.09 5.21 -7.12
CA ARG A 119 11.68 5.65 -7.27
C ARG A 119 10.76 4.94 -6.30
N ILE A 120 10.90 3.62 -6.17
CA ILE A 120 10.11 2.81 -5.24
C ILE A 120 10.42 3.24 -3.81
N GLY A 121 11.70 3.36 -3.45
CA GLY A 121 12.12 3.73 -2.11
C GLY A 121 11.66 5.13 -1.69
N LEU A 122 11.65 6.10 -2.62
CA LEU A 122 11.06 7.42 -2.37
C LEU A 122 9.57 7.33 -2.03
N ILE A 123 8.77 6.67 -2.88
CA ILE A 123 7.32 6.58 -2.66
C ILE A 123 7.01 5.84 -1.37
N GLU A 124 7.65 4.70 -1.14
CA GLU A 124 7.45 3.91 0.07
C GLU A 124 7.82 4.71 1.32
N SER A 125 8.97 5.39 1.32
CA SER A 125 9.41 6.20 2.46
C SER A 125 8.49 7.38 2.73
N ILE A 126 7.97 8.04 1.68
CA ILE A 126 6.99 9.11 1.81
C ILE A 126 5.67 8.54 2.38
N GLY A 127 5.20 7.38 1.90
CA GLY A 127 3.99 6.73 2.38
C GLY A 127 4.04 6.33 3.85
N LEU A 128 5.22 5.89 4.33
CA LEU A 128 5.46 5.57 5.73
C LEU A 128 5.40 6.79 6.67
N LEU A 129 5.36 8.02 6.14
CA LEU A 129 5.17 9.23 6.95
C LEU A 129 3.70 9.57 7.21
N HIS A 130 2.75 8.88 6.55
CA HIS A 130 1.31 9.08 6.70
C HIS A 130 0.84 10.54 6.50
N ASP A 131 1.57 11.33 5.70
CA ASP A 131 1.31 12.76 5.52
C ASP A 131 0.51 13.04 4.24
N THR A 132 -0.62 13.74 4.38
CA THR A 132 -1.54 14.03 3.27
C THR A 132 -0.95 14.98 2.23
N ARG A 133 0.13 15.71 2.53
CA ARG A 133 0.84 16.55 1.54
C ARG A 133 1.44 15.73 0.40
N ALA A 134 1.59 14.42 0.56
CA ALA A 134 2.06 13.52 -0.49
C ALA A 134 0.98 13.10 -1.51
N LEU A 135 -0.30 13.33 -1.23
CA LEU A 135 -1.40 12.85 -2.06
C LEU A 135 -1.39 13.37 -3.51
N PRO A 136 -0.99 14.63 -3.81
CA PRO A 136 -0.88 15.07 -5.20
C PRO A 136 0.14 14.27 -6.02
N LEU A 137 1.27 13.91 -5.42
CA LEU A 137 2.28 13.05 -6.03
C LEU A 137 1.70 11.66 -6.32
N PHE A 138 1.11 11.01 -5.32
CA PHE A 138 0.55 9.67 -5.48
C PHE A 138 -0.60 9.63 -6.51
N SER A 139 -1.48 10.62 -6.48
CA SER A 139 -2.57 10.77 -7.45
C SER A 139 -2.06 10.91 -8.88
N THR A 140 -0.94 11.62 -9.07
CA THR A 140 -0.29 11.78 -10.38
C THR A 140 0.29 10.45 -10.87
N VAL A 141 0.93 9.67 -9.99
CA VAL A 141 1.43 8.33 -10.33
C VAL A 141 0.29 7.38 -10.69
N LEU A 142 -0.81 7.40 -9.93
CA LEU A 142 -2.00 6.61 -10.24
C LEU A 142 -2.64 7.00 -11.58
N ALA A 143 -2.58 8.28 -11.97
CA ALA A 143 -3.15 8.73 -13.24
C ALA A 143 -2.31 8.29 -14.46
N GLY A 144 -1.03 7.95 -14.29
CA GLY A 144 -0.16 7.49 -15.38
C GLY A 144 -0.59 6.12 -15.90
N SER A 145 -0.84 6.01 -17.22
CA SER A 145 -1.15 4.73 -17.88
C SER A 145 0.04 3.76 -17.88
N ASP A 146 1.25 4.31 -18.04
CA ASP A 146 2.48 3.55 -18.27
C ASP A 146 3.29 3.38 -16.98
N THR A 147 2.63 3.47 -15.83
CA THR A 147 3.26 3.29 -14.52
C THR A 147 3.67 1.83 -14.33
N ASP A 148 4.97 1.62 -14.08
CA ASP A 148 5.56 0.33 -13.73
C ASP A 148 4.79 -0.36 -12.60
N HIS A 149 4.54 -1.67 -12.72
CA HIS A 149 3.68 -2.43 -11.80
C HIS A 149 4.14 -2.30 -10.34
N ASP A 150 5.45 -2.43 -10.09
CA ASP A 150 6.01 -2.34 -8.74
C ASP A 150 5.83 -0.93 -8.13
N LEU A 151 6.00 0.12 -8.95
CA LEU A 151 5.76 1.49 -8.53
C LEU A 151 4.28 1.77 -8.29
N LEU A 152 3.39 1.25 -9.14
CA LEU A 152 1.94 1.36 -8.96
C LEU A 152 1.49 0.68 -7.65
N LYS A 153 2.02 -0.50 -7.36
CA LYS A 153 1.74 -1.23 -6.12
C LYS A 153 2.17 -0.41 -4.91
N VAL A 154 3.44 0.01 -4.84
CA VAL A 154 3.95 0.74 -3.67
C VAL A 154 3.25 2.10 -3.50
N THR A 155 2.83 2.74 -4.59
CA THR A 155 2.02 3.98 -4.54
C THR A 155 0.64 3.72 -3.96
N SER A 156 -0.01 2.64 -4.39
CA SER A 156 -1.34 2.26 -3.89
C SER A 156 -1.29 1.93 -2.40
N GLU A 157 -0.29 1.16 -1.98
CA GLU A 157 -0.01 0.89 -0.55
C GLU A 157 0.24 2.17 0.23
N SER A 158 1.01 3.11 -0.33
CA SER A 158 1.28 4.40 0.31
C SER A 158 0.02 5.24 0.50
N ILE A 159 -0.91 5.22 -0.46
CA ILE A 159 -2.23 5.85 -0.32
C ILE A 159 -3.05 5.14 0.78
N GLY A 160 -3.03 3.80 0.79
CA GLY A 160 -3.61 2.98 1.85
C GLY A 160 -3.20 3.42 3.25
N ARG A 161 -1.88 3.53 3.46
CA ARG A 161 -1.25 3.96 4.72
C ARG A 161 -1.58 5.40 5.10
N VAL A 162 -1.60 6.34 4.16
CA VAL A 162 -2.02 7.74 4.45
C VAL A 162 -3.47 7.78 4.92
N GLY A 163 -4.33 6.92 4.36
CA GLY A 163 -5.69 6.71 4.86
C GLY A 163 -6.64 7.88 4.65
N ASP A 164 -6.35 8.79 3.73
CA ASP A 164 -7.24 9.88 3.32
C ASP A 164 -8.48 9.32 2.59
N GLU A 165 -9.67 9.73 3.03
CA GLU A 165 -10.94 9.14 2.57
C GLU A 165 -11.19 9.37 1.07
N ALA A 166 -10.88 10.55 0.56
CA ALA A 166 -11.04 10.87 -0.85
C ALA A 166 -10.07 10.06 -1.72
N ALA A 167 -8.82 9.91 -1.28
CA ALA A 167 -7.82 9.10 -1.97
C ALA A 167 -8.18 7.60 -1.96
N ILE A 168 -8.68 7.07 -0.84
CA ILE A 168 -9.16 5.68 -0.75
C ILE A 168 -10.37 5.45 -1.64
N THR A 169 -11.35 6.36 -1.65
CA THR A 169 -12.53 6.28 -2.52
C THR A 169 -12.12 6.22 -3.99
N ARG A 170 -11.14 7.05 -4.39
CA ARG A 170 -10.57 6.99 -5.74
C ARG A 170 -9.86 5.67 -6.02
N LEU A 171 -9.10 5.14 -5.06
CA LEU A 171 -8.42 3.87 -5.18
C LEU A 171 -9.41 2.71 -5.38
N VAL A 172 -10.52 2.69 -4.64
CA VAL A 172 -11.63 1.74 -4.82
C VAL A 172 -12.22 1.83 -6.23
N ALA A 173 -12.50 3.04 -6.71
CA ALA A 173 -13.07 3.23 -8.05
C ALA A 173 -12.13 2.71 -9.16
N LEU A 174 -10.82 2.86 -8.99
CA LEU A 174 -9.82 2.31 -9.91
C LEU A 174 -9.70 0.79 -9.80
N ALA A 175 -9.71 0.23 -8.58
CA ALA A 175 -9.57 -1.21 -8.34
C ALA A 175 -10.76 -2.04 -8.88
N ARG A 176 -11.93 -1.42 -9.03
CA ARG A 176 -13.10 -2.05 -9.67
C ARG A 176 -12.93 -2.25 -11.19
N GLN A 177 -11.98 -1.57 -11.81
CA GLN A 177 -11.70 -1.74 -13.23
C GLN A 177 -10.85 -2.99 -13.42
N ALA A 178 -11.39 -4.00 -14.10
CA ALA A 178 -10.67 -5.22 -14.40
C ALA A 178 -9.44 -4.93 -15.29
N GLY A 179 -8.32 -5.57 -14.99
CA GLY A 179 -7.10 -5.45 -15.80
C GLY A 179 -5.82 -5.62 -15.00
N PRO A 180 -4.65 -5.45 -15.64
CA PRO A 180 -3.34 -5.69 -15.03
C PRO A 180 -3.03 -4.76 -13.85
N ARG A 181 -3.75 -3.64 -13.74
CA ARG A 181 -3.59 -2.66 -12.66
C ARG A 181 -4.37 -3.03 -11.40
N GLN A 182 -5.35 -3.91 -11.50
CA GLN A 182 -6.28 -4.21 -10.41
C GLN A 182 -5.55 -4.74 -9.17
N ILE A 183 -4.65 -5.71 -9.33
CA ILE A 183 -3.95 -6.35 -8.20
C ILE A 183 -3.12 -5.34 -7.38
N PRO A 184 -2.26 -4.48 -7.97
CA PRO A 184 -1.60 -3.39 -7.25
C PRO A 184 -2.55 -2.47 -6.47
N LEU A 185 -3.70 -2.14 -7.05
CA LEU A 185 -4.67 -1.23 -6.43
C LEU A 185 -5.36 -1.89 -5.23
N LEU A 186 -5.72 -3.18 -5.35
CA LEU A 186 -6.28 -3.98 -4.24
C LEU A 186 -5.26 -4.14 -3.10
N ALA A 187 -3.97 -4.33 -3.40
CA ALA A 187 -2.93 -4.35 -2.37
C ALA A 187 -2.92 -3.04 -1.57
N GLY A 188 -3.10 -1.89 -2.24
CA GLY A 188 -3.24 -0.61 -1.57
C GLY A 188 -4.47 -0.47 -0.67
N LEU A 189 -5.59 -1.07 -1.06
CA LEU A 189 -6.79 -1.14 -0.21
C LEU A 189 -6.55 -1.99 1.04
N GLY A 190 -5.74 -3.06 0.94
CA GLY A 190 -5.39 -3.92 2.07
C GLY A 190 -4.56 -3.20 3.15
N GLU A 191 -3.75 -2.22 2.75
CA GLU A 191 -3.00 -1.35 3.67
C GLU A 191 -3.90 -0.28 4.34
N SER A 192 -5.13 -0.12 3.85
CA SER A 192 -6.08 0.83 4.43
C SER A 192 -6.87 0.20 5.55
N HIS A 193 -6.93 0.87 6.71
CA HIS A 193 -7.79 0.47 7.82
C HIS A 193 -9.21 1.06 7.71
N ARG A 194 -9.67 1.39 6.50
CA ARG A 194 -10.99 2.01 6.27
C ARG A 194 -12.04 0.96 5.92
N THR A 195 -13.24 1.10 6.45
CA THR A 195 -14.38 0.21 6.19
C THR A 195 -14.73 0.14 4.70
N VAL A 196 -14.69 1.27 3.99
CA VAL A 196 -14.92 1.30 2.53
C VAL A 196 -13.90 0.47 1.74
N ALA A 197 -12.65 0.39 2.20
CA ALA A 197 -11.61 -0.43 1.57
C ALA A 197 -11.86 -1.92 1.84
N ALA A 198 -12.20 -2.28 3.09
CA ALA A 198 -12.58 -3.64 3.45
C ALA A 198 -13.79 -4.15 2.65
N GLN A 199 -14.83 -3.33 2.50
CA GLN A 199 -15.98 -3.68 1.67
C GLN A 199 -15.60 -3.90 0.21
N ALA A 200 -14.78 -3.00 -0.36
CA ALA A 200 -14.33 -3.14 -1.74
C ALA A 200 -13.49 -4.40 -1.98
N LEU A 201 -12.67 -4.80 -1.00
CA LEU A 201 -11.92 -6.06 -1.05
C LEU A 201 -12.84 -7.27 -0.97
N ALA A 202 -13.85 -7.25 -0.11
CA ALA A 202 -14.86 -8.29 -0.02
C ALA A 202 -15.63 -8.44 -1.34
N ASP A 203 -16.10 -7.34 -1.93
CA ASP A 203 -16.79 -7.34 -3.24
C ASP A 203 -15.89 -7.95 -4.34
N ALA A 204 -14.60 -7.59 -4.36
CA ALA A 204 -13.65 -8.10 -5.34
C ALA A 204 -13.39 -9.61 -5.18
N ALA A 205 -13.28 -10.10 -3.94
CA ALA A 205 -13.12 -11.52 -3.66
C ALA A 205 -14.34 -12.34 -4.11
N HIS A 206 -15.55 -11.87 -3.80
CA HIS A 206 -16.79 -12.53 -4.27
C HIS A 206 -16.86 -12.57 -5.80
N GLY A 207 -16.51 -11.47 -6.49
CA GLY A 207 -16.51 -11.43 -7.95
C GLY A 207 -15.53 -12.41 -8.61
N GLN A 208 -14.34 -12.58 -8.02
CA GLN A 208 -13.33 -13.51 -8.54
C GLN A 208 -13.71 -14.98 -8.29
N LEU A 209 -14.29 -15.28 -7.13
CA LEU A 209 -14.72 -16.63 -6.79
C LEU A 209 -15.98 -17.04 -7.59
N GLY A 210 -16.92 -16.12 -7.80
CA GLY A 210 -18.17 -16.41 -8.53
C GLY A 210 -18.00 -16.63 -10.03
N GLY A 211 -17.00 -16.03 -10.66
CA GLY A 211 -16.83 -16.07 -12.13
C GLY A 211 -16.13 -17.32 -12.69
N GLY A 212 -15.32 -18.02 -11.88
CA GLY A 212 -14.50 -19.16 -12.35
C GLY A 212 -14.60 -20.41 -11.47
N ALA A 213 -14.78 -20.27 -10.16
CA ALA A 213 -14.77 -21.44 -9.26
C ALA A 213 -16.07 -22.26 -9.36
N LEU A 214 -17.22 -21.62 -9.56
CA LEU A 214 -18.49 -22.34 -9.76
C LEU A 214 -18.56 -23.07 -11.11
N ALA A 215 -17.89 -22.55 -12.15
CA ALA A 215 -17.78 -23.24 -13.44
C ALA A 215 -16.88 -24.49 -13.35
N SER A 216 -15.84 -24.47 -12.51
CA SER A 216 -14.96 -25.63 -12.29
C SER A 216 -15.57 -26.67 -11.34
N LEU A 217 -16.36 -26.24 -10.34
CA LEU A 217 -17.08 -27.15 -9.42
C LEU A 217 -18.32 -27.79 -10.06
N GLY A 218 -18.91 -27.15 -11.08
CA GLY A 218 -20.07 -27.68 -11.82
C GLY A 218 -19.74 -28.80 -12.83
N ASP A 219 -18.48 -28.96 -13.23
CA ASP A 219 -18.05 -29.98 -14.22
C ASP A 219 -17.57 -31.28 -13.54
N GLU A 220 -16.98 -31.20 -12.34
CA GLU A 220 -16.55 -32.40 -11.58
C GLU A 220 -17.71 -33.19 -10.96
N GLY A 221 -18.92 -32.61 -10.89
CA GLY A 221 -20.13 -33.29 -10.40
C GLY A 221 -20.81 -34.22 -11.42
N ARG A 222 -20.36 -34.27 -12.68
CA ARG A 222 -21.02 -35.03 -13.78
C ARG A 222 -20.17 -36.17 -14.35
N GLY A 223 -19.19 -36.65 -13.58
CA GLY A 223 -18.21 -37.65 -14.03
C GLY A 223 -17.85 -38.69 -12.98
N GLY A 224 -18.83 -39.16 -12.19
CA GLY A 224 -18.64 -40.34 -11.32
C GLY A 224 -18.45 -41.62 -12.13
N ARG A 225 -17.30 -41.78 -12.77
CA ARG A 225 -16.85 -43.04 -13.35
C ARG A 225 -16.10 -43.80 -12.26
N VAL A 226 -16.75 -44.83 -11.72
CA VAL A 226 -16.18 -45.84 -10.85
C VAL A 226 -14.92 -46.40 -11.51
N VAL A 227 -13.76 -46.16 -10.91
CA VAL A 227 -12.50 -46.80 -11.31
C VAL A 227 -12.31 -47.99 -10.39
N ASP A 228 -12.57 -49.19 -10.92
CA ASP A 228 -12.22 -50.44 -10.26
C ASP A 228 -10.69 -50.51 -10.08
N HIS A 229 -10.27 -50.62 -8.82
CA HIS A 229 -8.87 -50.81 -8.45
C HIS A 229 -8.49 -52.28 -8.64
N GLN A 230 -7.96 -52.63 -9.81
CA GLN A 230 -7.35 -53.94 -10.03
C GLN A 230 -5.88 -53.90 -9.56
N GLN A 231 -5.65 -54.55 -8.42
CA GLN A 231 -4.33 -54.85 -7.86
C GLN A 231 -3.49 -55.73 -8.80
N GLY A 232 -2.24 -55.35 -8.99
CA GLY A 232 -1.12 -56.17 -9.46
C GLY A 232 0.12 -55.28 -9.48
N GLY A 233 1.19 -55.48 -8.72
CA GLY A 233 1.83 -56.74 -8.32
C GLY A 233 3.07 -56.95 -9.18
N GLY A 234 4.27 -56.85 -8.61
CA GLY A 234 5.52 -57.31 -9.23
C GLY A 234 6.65 -56.28 -9.25
N GLY A 235 7.60 -56.40 -8.32
CA GLY A 235 8.74 -55.47 -8.19
C GLY A 235 10.00 -55.84 -8.96
N ARG A 236 11.11 -55.17 -8.63
CA ARG A 236 12.46 -55.76 -8.47
C ARG A 236 13.46 -54.71 -7.98
N ALA A 237 14.45 -55.25 -7.27
CA ALA A 237 15.57 -54.61 -6.60
C ALA A 237 16.75 -54.26 -7.52
N ALA A 238 17.76 -53.66 -6.87
CA ALA A 238 19.08 -53.17 -7.33
C ALA A 238 19.03 -51.68 -7.76
N ASP A 239 19.96 -50.81 -7.36
CA ASP A 239 21.37 -51.05 -7.05
C ASP A 239 21.93 -49.95 -6.13
N VAL A 240 23.00 -50.30 -5.40
CA VAL A 240 23.68 -49.53 -4.36
C VAL A 240 24.73 -48.62 -5.00
N GLY A 241 24.57 -47.30 -4.88
CA GLY A 241 25.54 -46.30 -5.32
C GLY A 241 26.01 -45.43 -4.15
N ARG A 242 27.24 -45.67 -3.71
CA ARG A 242 27.96 -45.02 -2.60
C ARG A 242 28.83 -43.88 -3.12
N ALA A 243 28.57 -42.65 -2.67
CA ALA A 243 29.46 -41.47 -2.62
C ALA A 243 28.59 -40.34 -2.02
N GLY A 244 29.02 -39.45 -1.13
CA GLY A 244 30.28 -39.15 -0.49
C GLY A 244 29.97 -38.13 0.61
N ASP A 245 30.79 -38.10 1.65
CA ASP A 245 30.67 -37.15 2.75
C ASP A 245 30.92 -35.72 2.23
N GLU A 246 29.90 -34.88 2.27
CA GLU A 246 30.05 -33.43 2.17
C GLU A 246 29.41 -32.78 3.40
N GLN A 247 30.29 -32.37 4.29
CA GLN A 247 30.01 -31.72 5.56
C GLN A 247 29.62 -30.26 5.29
N VAL A 248 28.32 -30.00 5.19
CA VAL A 248 27.76 -28.65 5.04
C VAL A 248 27.34 -28.11 6.40
N ASP A 249 28.00 -27.03 6.80
CA ASP A 249 27.70 -26.15 7.92
C ASP A 249 26.32 -25.48 7.73
N GLN A 250 25.32 -25.92 8.50
CA GLN A 250 23.99 -25.29 8.56
C GLN A 250 23.95 -24.29 9.71
N GLY A 251 24.34 -23.04 9.41
CA GLY A 251 24.01 -21.88 10.22
C GLY A 251 22.51 -21.59 10.15
N ALA A 252 21.80 -21.92 11.23
CA ALA A 252 20.39 -21.63 11.44
C ALA A 252 20.13 -20.12 11.57
N GLY A 253 19.18 -19.61 10.81
CA GLY A 253 18.72 -18.21 10.87
C GLY A 253 17.53 -17.95 9.96
N GLY A 254 16.55 -18.87 9.94
CA GLY A 254 15.30 -18.70 9.20
C GLY A 254 14.31 -17.88 10.03
N GLU A 255 14.31 -16.56 9.86
CA GLU A 255 13.25 -15.68 10.34
C GLU A 255 11.99 -15.96 9.50
N ARG A 256 11.08 -16.77 10.05
CA ARG A 256 9.77 -17.01 9.44
C ARG A 256 8.94 -15.74 9.60
N ALA A 257 8.66 -15.07 8.48
CA ALA A 257 7.63 -14.05 8.43
C ALA A 257 6.28 -14.72 8.73
N HIS A 258 5.78 -14.57 9.96
CA HIS A 258 4.42 -14.94 10.33
C HIS A 258 3.45 -13.94 9.68
N GLY A 259 2.98 -14.28 8.48
CA GLY A 259 1.84 -13.59 7.88
C GLY A 259 0.55 -14.10 8.52
N ALA A 260 -0.16 -13.24 9.24
CA ALA A 260 -1.52 -13.53 9.67
C ALA A 260 -2.43 -13.58 8.42
N PHE A 261 -3.07 -14.71 8.18
CA PHE A 261 -4.08 -14.84 7.13
C PHE A 261 -5.46 -14.54 7.70
N LEU A 262 -6.20 -13.66 7.03
CA LEU A 262 -7.57 -13.33 7.35
C LEU A 262 -8.46 -14.15 6.41
N VAL A 263 -9.16 -15.14 6.97
CA VAL A 263 -10.18 -15.91 6.23
C VAL A 263 -11.54 -15.33 6.60
N ALA A 264 -12.20 -14.71 5.64
CA ALA A 264 -13.60 -14.31 5.78
C ALA A 264 -14.48 -15.45 5.26
N VAL A 265 -15.34 -16.00 6.10
CA VAL A 265 -16.33 -17.02 5.71
C VAL A 265 -17.71 -16.40 5.86
N SER A 266 -18.49 -16.37 4.78
CA SER A 266 -19.89 -15.95 4.81
C SER A 266 -20.75 -17.11 5.32
N VAL A 267 -21.44 -16.91 6.46
CA VAL A 267 -22.18 -17.97 7.16
C VAL A 267 -23.55 -18.25 6.51
N ASP A 268 -24.00 -17.38 5.60
CA ASP A 268 -25.30 -17.50 4.93
C ASP A 268 -25.32 -18.53 3.78
N GLU A 269 -24.18 -19.09 3.38
CA GLU A 269 -24.08 -20.06 2.27
C GLU A 269 -23.96 -21.54 2.72
N LEU A 270 -24.00 -21.84 4.02
CA LEU A 270 -23.86 -23.23 4.52
C LEU A 270 -25.24 -23.90 4.71
N PRO A 271 -25.59 -24.94 3.93
CA PRO A 271 -26.83 -25.68 4.13
C PRO A 271 -26.69 -26.73 5.25
N GLY A 272 -27.62 -26.73 6.21
CA GLY A 272 -27.78 -27.81 7.20
C GLY A 272 -26.87 -27.74 8.43
N PRO A 273 -26.89 -28.77 9.31
CA PRO A 273 -26.36 -28.73 10.69
C PRO A 273 -24.83 -28.62 10.83
N GLY A 274 -24.10 -28.17 9.80
CA GLY A 274 -22.65 -27.97 9.79
C GLY A 274 -22.16 -26.65 10.40
N ARG A 275 -23.04 -25.81 10.97
CA ARG A 275 -22.65 -24.53 11.60
C ARG A 275 -21.70 -24.66 12.80
N ALA A 276 -21.67 -25.81 13.46
CA ALA A 276 -20.84 -26.04 14.65
C ALA A 276 -19.41 -26.54 14.33
N ASP A 277 -19.15 -27.05 13.12
CA ASP A 277 -17.88 -27.73 12.79
C ASP A 277 -16.78 -26.79 12.29
N VAL A 278 -17.14 -25.60 11.79
CA VAL A 278 -16.17 -24.69 11.14
C VAL A 278 -15.18 -24.08 12.12
N THR A 279 -15.52 -24.02 13.41
CA THR A 279 -14.65 -23.48 14.47
C THR A 279 -13.67 -24.50 15.04
N GLU A 280 -13.91 -25.81 14.93
CA GLU A 280 -13.02 -26.84 15.49
C GLU A 280 -11.77 -27.11 14.62
N GLY A 281 -11.77 -26.70 13.34
CA GLY A 281 -10.65 -26.90 12.42
C GLY A 281 -9.59 -25.79 12.39
N LEU A 282 -9.84 -24.65 13.05
CA LEU A 282 -8.94 -23.50 13.03
C LEU A 282 -8.07 -23.51 14.29
N GLY A 283 -6.81 -23.92 14.15
CA GLY A 283 -5.85 -23.92 15.27
C GLY A 283 -5.59 -22.52 15.84
N ASP A 284 -4.95 -22.48 17.01
CA ASP A 284 -4.73 -21.30 17.89
C ASP A 284 -4.12 -20.04 17.22
N GLU A 285 -3.67 -20.10 15.97
CA GLU A 285 -3.05 -18.99 15.25
C GLU A 285 -3.98 -18.26 14.25
N ALA A 286 -5.24 -18.70 14.09
CA ALA A 286 -6.17 -18.06 13.16
C ALA A 286 -7.00 -16.95 13.83
N SER A 287 -7.03 -15.76 13.22
CA SER A 287 -8.06 -14.75 13.50
C SER A 287 -9.22 -14.94 12.53
N ALA A 288 -10.36 -15.44 13.02
CA ALA A 288 -11.57 -15.56 12.21
C ALA A 288 -12.36 -14.25 12.20
N LEU A 289 -12.73 -13.76 11.02
CA LEU A 289 -13.73 -12.70 10.87
C LEU A 289 -15.05 -13.38 10.50
N VAL A 290 -15.93 -13.53 11.49
CA VAL A 290 -17.29 -14.03 11.28
C VAL A 290 -18.19 -12.83 11.02
N VAL A 291 -18.80 -12.78 9.85
CA VAL A 291 -19.80 -11.76 9.48
C VAL A 291 -21.16 -12.42 9.56
N GLU A 292 -21.97 -12.05 10.55
CA GLU A 292 -23.33 -12.57 10.75
C GLU A 292 -24.31 -11.40 10.72
N GLY A 293 -25.04 -11.23 9.61
CA GLY A 293 -25.94 -10.09 9.43
C GLY A 293 -25.25 -8.71 9.47
N ALA A 294 -26.04 -7.64 9.49
CA ALA A 294 -25.58 -6.25 9.33
C ALA A 294 -24.78 -5.64 10.51
N GLU A 295 -24.35 -6.44 11.49
CA GLU A 295 -23.49 -5.98 12.58
C GLU A 295 -22.12 -6.67 12.58
N LEU A 296 -21.08 -5.84 12.54
CA LEU A 296 -19.67 -6.25 12.45
C LEU A 296 -19.08 -6.27 13.87
N ALA A 297 -19.00 -7.44 14.50
CA ALA A 297 -18.32 -7.62 15.78
C ALA A 297 -16.89 -8.13 15.55
N VAL A 298 -15.88 -7.27 15.78
CA VAL A 298 -14.46 -7.67 15.76
C VAL A 298 -14.00 -7.96 17.19
N GLY A 299 -13.97 -9.24 17.57
CA GLY A 299 -13.42 -9.71 18.84
C GLY A 299 -12.04 -10.33 18.67
N ARG A 300 -11.04 -9.87 19.44
CA ARG A 300 -9.79 -10.63 19.61
C ARG A 300 -10.11 -11.84 20.48
N VAL A 301 -10.00 -13.05 19.92
CA VAL A 301 -10.04 -14.28 20.74
C VAL A 301 -8.73 -14.36 21.50
N GLY A 302 -8.72 -13.74 22.68
CA GLY A 302 -7.57 -13.66 23.56
C GLY A 302 -8.03 -13.82 25.00
N GLN A 303 -7.88 -15.05 25.51
CA GLN A 303 -8.04 -15.50 26.89
C GLN A 303 -9.47 -15.70 27.41
N GLY A 304 -9.94 -16.96 27.31
CA GLY A 304 -10.55 -17.65 28.46
C GLY A 304 -12.00 -17.34 28.80
N LEU A 305 -12.82 -16.85 27.87
CA LEU A 305 -14.27 -16.82 28.04
C LEU A 305 -14.90 -17.75 27.00
N GLY A 306 -15.35 -18.92 27.44
CA GLY A 306 -16.07 -19.87 26.58
C GLY A 306 -17.29 -19.21 25.92
N GLY A 307 -17.60 -19.63 24.69
CA GLY A 307 -18.59 -19.00 23.81
C GLY A 307 -19.93 -18.69 24.47
N ASP A 308 -20.40 -19.57 25.36
CA ASP A 308 -21.66 -19.40 26.11
C ASP A 308 -21.70 -18.11 26.95
N ARG A 309 -20.54 -17.64 27.43
CA ARG A 309 -20.46 -16.45 28.28
C ARG A 309 -20.41 -15.15 27.48
N ALA A 310 -19.94 -15.20 26.24
CA ALA A 310 -19.98 -14.06 25.32
C ALA A 310 -21.41 -13.82 24.81
N VAL A 311 -22.15 -14.90 24.51
CA VAL A 311 -23.57 -14.85 24.14
C VAL A 311 -24.40 -14.27 25.30
N ALA A 312 -24.19 -14.76 26.53
CA ALA A 312 -24.89 -14.23 27.71
C ALA A 312 -24.63 -12.74 27.98
N LEU A 313 -23.44 -12.22 27.64
CA LEU A 313 -23.11 -10.80 27.79
C LEU A 313 -23.75 -9.92 26.70
N ALA A 314 -23.91 -10.44 25.49
CA ALA A 314 -24.62 -9.76 24.41
C ALA A 314 -26.13 -9.68 24.70
N GLU A 315 -26.74 -10.78 25.15
CA GLU A 315 -28.15 -10.83 25.54
C GLU A 315 -28.43 -9.88 26.72
N ALA A 316 -27.58 -9.87 27.75
CA ALA A 316 -27.74 -8.97 28.90
C ALA A 316 -27.60 -7.47 28.54
N ARG A 317 -26.89 -7.14 27.46
CA ARG A 317 -26.77 -5.77 26.94
C ARG A 317 -28.01 -5.36 26.17
N GLN A 318 -28.55 -6.26 25.34
CA GLN A 318 -29.78 -6.04 24.58
C GLN A 318 -30.99 -5.85 25.51
N GLU A 319 -31.08 -6.62 26.59
CA GLU A 319 -32.14 -6.44 27.60
C GLU A 319 -32.06 -5.08 28.31
N ARG A 320 -30.84 -4.55 28.54
CA ARG A 320 -30.65 -3.22 29.13
C ARG A 320 -31.01 -2.09 28.19
N GLU A 321 -30.74 -2.24 26.89
CA GLU A 321 -31.13 -1.23 25.89
C GLU A 321 -32.65 -1.23 25.67
N LEU A 322 -33.29 -2.39 25.68
CA LEU A 322 -34.75 -2.49 25.63
C LEU A 322 -35.43 -1.94 26.89
N ALA A 323 -34.84 -2.15 28.08
CA ALA A 323 -35.33 -1.57 29.32
C ALA A 323 -35.11 -0.04 29.41
N GLY A 324 -34.04 0.48 28.81
CA GLY A 324 -33.73 1.92 28.78
C GLY A 324 -34.61 2.73 27.83
N ALA A 325 -35.14 2.12 26.76
CA ALA A 325 -35.99 2.79 25.78
C ALA A 325 -37.42 3.07 26.28
N GLY A 326 -37.85 2.46 27.40
CA GLY A 326 -39.22 2.57 27.92
C GLY A 326 -39.52 3.78 28.82
N LEU A 327 -38.52 4.61 29.18
CA LEU A 327 -38.69 5.69 30.17
C LEU A 327 -38.69 7.11 29.59
N ALA A 328 -38.68 7.28 28.26
CA ALA A 328 -38.59 8.60 27.60
C ALA A 328 -39.93 9.08 27.00
N GLY A 329 -41.06 8.78 27.64
CA GLY A 329 -42.39 9.02 27.06
C GLY A 329 -43.50 9.36 28.05
N GLU A 330 -43.25 10.16 29.08
CA GLU A 330 -44.30 10.93 29.77
C GLU A 330 -43.74 12.30 30.18
N GLY A 331 -44.18 13.34 29.48
CA GLY A 331 -43.83 14.75 29.70
C GLY A 331 -44.57 15.65 28.73
#